data_AF-A0A5B0EGX6-F1
#
_entry.id   AF-A0A5B0EGX6-F1
#
_cell.length_a   1.000
_cell.length_b   1.000
_cell.length_c   1.000
_cell.angle_alpha   90.00
_cell.angle_beta   90.00
_cell.angle_gamma   90.00
#
_symmetry.space_group_name_H-M   'P 1'
#
loop_
_entity.id
_entity.type
_entity.pdbx_description
1 polymer ?
#
loop_
_entity_poly.entity_id
_entity_poly.type
_entity_poly.pdbx_seq_one_letter_code
_entity_poly.pdbx_strand_id
1 'polypeptide(L)'
;MNGHRCETTGLWVVDDFRTGCRIATTHRGPLDPPERLAGDDPAGWSRYDTPGSTVYISTDQEIAFAEVLSGYALTLGAIHPLQKDADFMGMALEEYLRSVDTEWGNQLGLGALAKHWRDRRRIYELTLGGTGWWVDVEHPDSVAAIRAGIGAQLHEERGLTQLTLAVAARRRPRSDGHGVRLDP
;
A
#
# COMPACT_ATOMS: atom_id res chain seq x y z
N MET A 1 -9.27 12.43 -12.86
CA MET A 1 -8.47 13.65 -13.14
C MET A 1 -8.55 13.92 -14.63
N ASN A 2 -8.42 15.18 -15.05
CA ASN A 2 -8.30 15.47 -16.48
C ASN A 2 -6.96 14.96 -17.00
N GLY A 3 -6.92 14.65 -18.28
CA GLY A 3 -5.72 14.13 -18.93
C GLY A 3 -5.94 13.99 -20.43
N HIS A 4 -4.90 13.52 -21.09
CA HIS A 4 -4.91 13.27 -22.52
C HIS A 4 -4.12 12.01 -22.85
N ARG A 5 -4.51 11.36 -23.95
CA ARG A 5 -3.74 10.24 -24.48
C ARG A 5 -2.48 10.76 -25.17
N CYS A 6 -1.32 10.27 -24.77
CA CYS A 6 -0.06 10.53 -25.45
C CYS A 6 -0.04 9.82 -26.82
N GLU A 7 0.15 10.56 -27.90
CA GLU A 7 0.13 10.00 -29.25
C GLU A 7 1.29 9.03 -29.52
N THR A 8 2.45 9.26 -28.88
CA THR A 8 3.65 8.42 -29.07
C THR A 8 3.56 7.11 -28.31
N THR A 9 3.13 7.14 -27.05
CA THR A 9 3.16 5.96 -26.17
C THR A 9 1.79 5.29 -26.04
N GLY A 10 0.71 6.00 -26.36
CA GLY A 10 -0.66 5.56 -26.11
C GLY A 10 -1.10 5.66 -24.65
N LEU A 11 -0.21 6.04 -23.71
CA LEU A 11 -0.51 6.17 -22.29
C LEU A 11 -1.38 7.39 -22.00
N TRP A 12 -2.24 7.31 -20.97
CA TRP A 12 -3.00 8.44 -20.47
C TRP A 12 -2.15 9.30 -19.54
N VAL A 13 -1.82 10.51 -19.96
CA VAL A 13 -1.07 11.49 -19.19
C VAL A 13 -2.05 12.36 -18.41
N VAL A 14 -1.83 12.47 -17.11
CA VAL A 14 -2.63 13.29 -16.20
C VAL A 14 -2.15 14.73 -16.27
N ASP A 15 -3.09 15.64 -16.46
CA ASP A 15 -2.82 17.07 -16.53
C ASP A 15 -2.80 17.68 -15.13
N ASP A 16 -1.89 18.63 -14.93
CA ASP A 16 -1.86 19.55 -13.78
C ASP A 16 -1.88 18.92 -12.37
N PHE A 17 -1.46 17.66 -12.22
CA PHE A 17 -1.19 17.11 -10.90
C PHE A 17 0.03 17.82 -10.29
N ARG A 18 -0.25 18.65 -9.27
CA ARG A 18 0.75 19.53 -8.65
C ARG A 18 0.72 19.51 -7.13
N THR A 19 -0.39 19.11 -6.52
CA THR A 19 -0.55 19.14 -5.07
C THR A 19 -1.15 17.84 -4.57
N GLY A 20 -0.80 17.52 -3.33
CA GLY A 20 -1.36 16.38 -2.62
C GLY A 20 -0.76 16.28 -1.24
N CYS A 21 -1.12 15.21 -0.54
CA CYS A 21 -0.64 14.91 0.79
C CYS A 21 0.03 13.54 0.82
N ARG A 22 0.99 13.43 1.73
CA ARG A 22 1.66 12.17 2.07
C ARG A 22 1.64 12.01 3.58
N ILE A 23 1.33 10.80 4.03
CA ILE A 23 1.49 10.43 5.43
C ILE A 23 2.72 9.55 5.55
N ALA A 24 3.72 10.05 6.27
CA ALA A 24 4.98 9.35 6.44
C ALA A 24 5.48 9.48 7.87
N THR A 25 6.41 8.60 8.24
CA THR A 25 7.08 8.70 9.52
C THR A 25 8.02 9.90 9.53
N THR A 26 8.16 10.56 10.68
CA THR A 26 8.93 11.81 10.81
C THR A 26 10.41 11.63 10.49
N HIS A 27 10.97 10.45 10.72
CA HIS A 27 12.37 10.14 10.40
C HIS A 27 12.65 10.04 8.88
N ARG A 28 11.64 9.73 8.06
CA ARG A 28 11.73 9.68 6.59
C ARG A 28 11.37 11.02 5.93
N GLY A 29 10.97 12.01 6.71
CA GLY A 29 10.55 13.31 6.16
C GLY A 29 9.46 13.21 5.07
N PRO A 30 9.32 14.26 4.23
CA PRO A 30 8.31 14.30 3.17
C PRO A 30 8.69 13.48 1.92
N LEU A 31 9.99 13.32 1.62
CA LEU A 31 10.47 12.82 0.32
C LEU A 31 11.61 11.78 0.40
N ASP A 32 11.84 11.14 1.55
CA ASP A 32 12.86 10.08 1.70
C ASP A 32 12.20 8.70 1.93
N PRO A 33 11.54 8.10 0.92
CA PRO A 33 11.11 6.70 1.03
C PRO A 33 12.33 5.75 1.03
N PRO A 34 12.20 4.51 1.52
CA PRO A 34 13.24 3.50 1.34
C PRO A 34 13.58 3.30 -0.14
N GLU A 35 14.87 3.25 -0.46
CA GLU A 35 15.34 2.87 -1.78
C GLU A 35 15.16 1.36 -2.00
N ARG A 36 14.79 1.00 -3.22
CA ARG A 36 14.66 -0.37 -3.72
C ARG A 36 15.79 -0.65 -4.71
N LEU A 37 16.57 -1.69 -4.49
CA LEU A 37 17.67 -2.02 -5.39
C LEU A 37 17.20 -2.93 -6.53
N ALA A 38 17.88 -2.84 -7.67
CA ALA A 38 17.67 -3.78 -8.76
C ALA A 38 18.07 -5.20 -8.31
N GLY A 39 17.16 -6.16 -8.42
CA GLY A 39 17.39 -7.54 -8.01
C GLY A 39 16.92 -7.87 -6.59
N ASP A 40 16.47 -6.89 -5.81
CA ASP A 40 15.77 -7.15 -4.55
C ASP A 40 14.53 -8.02 -4.80
N ASP A 41 14.22 -8.87 -3.82
CA ASP A 41 12.94 -9.58 -3.81
C ASP A 41 11.80 -8.55 -3.68
N PRO A 42 10.87 -8.47 -4.64
CA PRO A 42 9.71 -7.59 -4.53
C PRO A 42 8.72 -8.03 -3.44
N ALA A 43 8.96 -9.15 -2.74
CA ALA A 43 8.21 -9.53 -1.56
C ALA A 43 8.31 -8.44 -0.48
N GLY A 44 7.20 -7.74 -0.23
CA GLY A 44 7.13 -6.63 0.73
C GLY A 44 7.24 -5.23 0.10
N TRP A 45 7.37 -5.16 -1.23
CA TRP A 45 7.21 -3.92 -1.97
C TRP A 45 5.76 -3.47 -2.01
N SER A 46 5.55 -2.16 -2.11
CA SER A 46 4.23 -1.58 -2.37
C SER A 46 3.85 -1.76 -3.84
N ARG A 47 2.56 -1.56 -4.16
CA ARG A 47 1.97 -1.89 -5.48
C ARG A 47 2.75 -1.37 -6.70
N TYR A 48 3.30 -0.16 -6.58
CA TYR A 48 3.94 0.58 -7.67
C TYR A 48 5.41 0.85 -7.37
N ASP A 49 5.98 0.19 -6.36
CA ASP A 49 7.42 0.30 -6.10
C ASP A 49 8.18 -0.23 -7.34
N THR A 50 9.17 0.54 -7.77
CA THR A 50 10.16 0.16 -8.77
C THR A 50 11.56 0.34 -8.18
N PRO A 51 12.62 -0.24 -8.79
CA PRO A 51 13.98 0.11 -8.39
C PRO A 51 14.19 1.63 -8.33
N GLY A 52 14.82 2.11 -7.26
CA GLY A 52 14.87 3.51 -6.88
C GLY A 52 13.95 3.82 -5.71
N SER A 53 13.48 5.06 -5.64
CA SER A 53 12.71 5.60 -4.51
C SER A 53 11.29 5.97 -4.94
N THR A 54 10.27 5.33 -4.36
CA THR A 54 8.86 5.57 -4.73
C THR A 54 8.14 6.37 -3.63
N VAL A 55 7.50 7.49 -4.02
CA VAL A 55 6.72 8.34 -3.13
C VAL A 55 5.23 8.21 -3.44
N TYR A 56 4.44 7.83 -2.44
CA TYR A 56 2.98 7.77 -2.53
C TYR A 56 2.38 9.11 -2.10
N ILE A 57 1.54 9.68 -2.96
CA ILE A 57 0.85 10.96 -2.75
C ILE A 57 -0.62 10.75 -3.10
N SER A 58 -1.51 11.38 -2.34
CA SER A 58 -2.94 11.42 -2.62
C SER A 58 -3.44 12.87 -2.59
N THR A 59 -4.36 13.25 -3.48
CA THR A 59 -5.07 14.53 -3.37
C THR A 59 -6.11 14.53 -2.26
N ASP A 60 -6.44 13.36 -1.72
CA ASP A 60 -7.40 13.16 -0.65
C ASP A 60 -6.68 12.63 0.61
N GLN A 61 -6.83 13.37 1.71
CA GLN A 61 -6.24 13.03 2.99
C GLN A 61 -6.84 11.75 3.59
N GLU A 62 -8.14 11.50 3.41
CA GLU A 62 -8.78 10.28 3.90
C GLU A 62 -8.20 9.05 3.19
N ILE A 63 -8.01 9.14 1.87
CA ILE A 63 -7.35 8.08 1.09
C ILE A 63 -5.90 7.90 1.54
N ALA A 64 -5.15 8.99 1.78
CA ALA A 64 -3.78 8.89 2.29
C ALA A 64 -3.72 8.17 3.65
N PHE A 65 -4.68 8.44 4.55
CA PHE A 65 -4.80 7.74 5.82
C PHE A 65 -5.16 6.27 5.62
N ALA A 66 -6.17 5.98 4.79
CA ALA A 66 -6.59 4.62 4.49
C ALA A 66 -5.42 3.77 3.97
N GLU A 67 -4.56 4.32 3.10
CA GLU A 67 -3.40 3.60 2.59
C GLU A 67 -2.40 3.23 3.69
N VAL A 68 -2.06 4.14 4.61
CA VAL A 68 -1.14 3.84 5.72
C VAL A 68 -1.77 2.91 6.76
N LEU A 69 -3.09 2.98 6.92
CA LEU A 69 -3.85 2.13 7.83
C LEU A 69 -4.22 0.76 7.25
N SER A 70 -4.12 0.58 5.94
CA SER A 70 -4.48 -0.67 5.26
C SER A 70 -3.78 -1.91 5.82
N GLY A 71 -2.57 -1.75 6.38
CA GLY A 71 -1.85 -2.85 7.04
C GLY A 71 -2.37 -3.22 8.44
N TYR A 72 -3.25 -2.40 9.03
CA TYR A 72 -3.93 -2.66 10.30
C TYR A 72 -5.37 -3.17 10.11
N ALA A 73 -5.89 -3.13 8.88
CA ALA A 73 -7.23 -3.62 8.59
C ALA A 73 -7.31 -5.13 8.83
N LEU A 74 -8.40 -5.58 9.46
CA LEU A 74 -8.68 -7.01 9.60
C LEU A 74 -8.94 -7.60 8.22
N THR A 75 -8.19 -8.64 7.88
CA THR A 75 -8.43 -9.40 6.65
C THR A 75 -9.74 -10.16 6.79
N LEU A 76 -10.66 -9.95 5.84
CA LEU A 76 -11.94 -10.67 5.80
C LEU A 76 -11.70 -12.19 5.76
N GLY A 77 -12.33 -12.92 6.67
CA GLY A 77 -12.20 -14.38 6.79
C GLY A 77 -10.92 -14.86 7.48
N ALA A 78 -10.02 -13.96 7.91
CA ALA A 78 -8.90 -14.34 8.75
C ALA A 78 -9.34 -14.50 10.22
N ILE A 79 -8.65 -15.38 10.94
CA ILE A 79 -8.80 -15.51 12.39
C ILE A 79 -8.42 -14.17 13.02
N HIS A 80 -9.24 -13.68 13.95
CA HIS A 80 -8.98 -12.42 14.63
C HIS A 80 -7.61 -12.45 15.31
N PRO A 81 -6.76 -11.40 15.20
CA PRO A 81 -5.40 -11.41 15.75
C PRO A 81 -5.33 -11.75 17.25
N LEU A 82 -6.35 -11.34 18.01
CA LEU A 82 -6.47 -11.59 19.45
C LEU A 82 -7.09 -12.96 19.81
N GLN A 83 -7.41 -13.81 18.85
CA GLN A 83 -7.98 -15.14 19.12
C GLN A 83 -7.04 -15.98 19.99
N LYS A 84 -5.73 -15.95 19.70
CA LYS A 84 -4.73 -16.70 20.47
C LYS A 84 -4.69 -16.28 21.94
N ASP A 85 -4.85 -14.98 22.21
CA ASP A 85 -4.86 -14.44 23.57
C ASP A 85 -6.16 -14.83 24.28
N ALA A 86 -7.30 -14.78 23.59
CA ALA A 86 -8.58 -15.26 24.12
C ALA A 86 -8.53 -16.75 24.47
N ASP A 87 -8.00 -17.59 23.57
CA ASP A 87 -7.84 -19.04 23.78
C ASP A 87 -6.91 -19.33 24.96
N PHE A 88 -5.79 -18.60 25.07
CA PHE A 88 -4.84 -18.73 26.19
C PHE A 88 -5.50 -18.39 27.53
N MET A 89 -6.37 -17.38 27.55
CA MET A 89 -7.13 -16.96 28.73
C MET A 89 -8.36 -17.84 29.00
N GLY A 90 -8.66 -18.81 28.12
CA GLY A 90 -9.84 -19.68 28.22
C GLY A 90 -11.17 -18.93 28.03
N MET A 91 -11.16 -17.81 27.30
CA MET A 91 -12.32 -16.94 27.09
C MET A 91 -12.82 -17.03 25.64
N ALA A 92 -14.12 -16.80 25.44
CA ALA A 92 -14.63 -16.51 24.10
C ALA A 92 -14.07 -15.16 23.60
N LEU A 93 -13.82 -15.03 22.30
CA LEU A 93 -13.20 -13.83 21.72
C LEU A 93 -14.01 -12.57 22.05
N GLU A 94 -15.33 -12.60 21.95
CA GLU A 94 -16.18 -11.43 22.26
C GLU A 94 -16.14 -11.07 23.75
N GLU A 95 -15.93 -12.04 24.64
CA GLU A 95 -15.77 -11.79 26.08
C GLU A 95 -14.40 -11.17 26.37
N TYR A 96 -13.34 -11.70 25.74
CA TYR A 96 -12.00 -11.16 25.83
C TYR A 96 -11.90 -9.72 25.29
N LEU A 97 -12.52 -9.43 24.15
CA LEU A 97 -12.54 -8.06 23.61
C LEU A 97 -13.28 -7.08 24.53
N ARG A 98 -14.39 -7.51 25.14
CA ARG A 98 -15.13 -6.68 26.11
C ARG A 98 -14.35 -6.45 27.38
N SER A 99 -13.60 -7.43 27.88
CA SER A 99 -12.76 -7.24 29.06
C SER A 99 -11.63 -6.25 28.78
N VAL A 100 -10.98 -6.36 27.62
CA VAL A 100 -9.97 -5.39 27.15
C VAL A 100 -10.55 -3.98 27.08
N ASP A 101 -11.73 -3.81 26.47
CA ASP A 101 -12.38 -2.50 26.39
C ASP A 101 -12.79 -1.95 27.76
N THR A 102 -13.25 -2.81 28.68
CA THR A 102 -13.62 -2.39 30.04
C THR A 102 -12.40 -1.94 30.85
N GLU A 103 -11.29 -2.68 30.74
CA GLU A 103 -10.06 -2.40 31.50
C GLU A 103 -9.24 -1.25 30.90
N TRP A 104 -9.22 -1.12 29.57
CA TRP A 104 -8.34 -0.20 28.85
C TRP A 104 -9.08 0.92 28.09
N GLY A 105 -10.40 0.84 27.94
CA GLY A 105 -11.20 1.78 27.13
C GLY A 105 -11.18 3.21 27.66
N ASN A 106 -10.87 3.41 28.94
CA ASN A 106 -10.65 4.72 29.55
C ASN A 106 -9.35 5.40 29.09
N GLN A 107 -8.44 4.66 28.44
CA GLN A 107 -7.18 5.19 27.91
C GLN A 107 -7.14 5.20 26.39
N LEU A 108 -7.62 4.12 25.73
CA LEU A 108 -7.75 4.00 24.28
C LEU A 108 -8.89 2.98 23.98
N GLY A 109 -9.93 3.39 23.25
CA GLY A 109 -11.01 2.48 22.84
C GLY A 109 -10.55 1.43 21.82
N LEU A 110 -11.27 0.32 21.72
CA LEU A 110 -11.06 -0.69 20.67
C LEU A 110 -10.97 -0.06 19.27
N GLY A 111 -9.94 -0.45 18.50
CA GLY A 111 -9.67 0.09 17.17
C GLY A 111 -8.88 1.41 17.15
N ALA A 112 -8.55 1.99 18.30
CA ALA A 112 -7.73 3.19 18.36
C ALA A 112 -6.25 2.89 18.02
N LEU A 113 -5.61 3.85 17.34
CA LEU A 113 -4.19 3.75 17.01
C LEU A 113 -3.30 4.01 18.23
N ALA A 114 -2.34 3.13 18.45
CA ALA A 114 -1.36 3.24 19.51
C ALA A 114 -0.64 4.61 19.46
N LYS A 115 -0.36 5.18 20.64
CA LYS A 115 0.28 6.51 20.77
C LYS A 115 1.55 6.64 19.92
N HIS A 116 2.42 5.63 19.94
CA HIS A 116 3.66 5.64 19.16
C HIS A 116 3.42 5.75 17.64
N TRP A 117 2.30 5.25 17.13
CA TRP A 117 1.95 5.37 15.72
C TRP A 117 1.60 6.82 15.40
N ARG A 118 0.77 7.45 16.25
CA ARG A 118 0.29 8.82 16.12
C ARG A 118 1.43 9.82 16.21
N ASP A 119 2.33 9.65 17.18
CA ASP A 119 3.43 10.60 17.44
C ASP A 119 4.54 10.52 16.37
N ARG A 120 4.73 9.36 15.74
CA ARG A 120 5.83 9.14 14.79
C ARG A 120 5.50 9.52 13.35
N ARG A 121 4.27 9.95 13.06
CA ARG A 121 3.82 10.26 11.69
C ARG A 121 3.34 11.70 11.59
N ARG A 122 3.51 12.28 10.41
CA ARG A 122 2.98 13.57 10.04
C ARG A 122 2.30 13.49 8.69
N ILE A 123 1.33 14.38 8.50
CA ILE A 123 0.80 14.71 7.20
C ILE A 123 1.73 15.76 6.61
N TYR A 124 2.26 15.48 5.42
CA TYR A 124 3.04 16.43 4.64
C TYR A 124 2.17 16.87 3.46
N GLU A 125 1.83 18.15 3.41
CA GLU A 125 1.27 18.76 2.22
C GLU A 125 2.41 19.05 1.25
N LEU A 126 2.24 18.60 0.01
CA LEU A 126 3.26 18.64 -1.02
C LEU A 126 2.78 19.52 -2.16
N THR A 127 3.66 20.41 -2.61
CA THR A 127 3.55 21.09 -3.90
C THR A 127 4.73 20.64 -4.75
N LEU A 128 4.43 20.04 -5.90
CA LEU A 128 5.41 19.43 -6.79
C LEU A 128 5.92 20.48 -7.79
N GLY A 129 7.21 20.79 -7.70
CA GLY A 129 7.84 21.86 -8.48
C GLY A 129 8.27 21.50 -9.90
N GLY A 130 8.06 20.26 -10.37
CA GLY A 130 8.62 19.75 -11.63
C GLY A 130 7.66 19.66 -12.81
N THR A 131 8.20 19.65 -14.03
CA THR A 131 7.52 19.42 -15.32
C THR A 131 7.35 17.93 -15.65
N GLY A 132 7.34 17.07 -14.63
CA GLY A 132 7.21 15.62 -14.82
C GLY A 132 5.81 15.23 -15.28
N TRP A 133 5.74 14.16 -16.07
CA TRP A 133 4.46 13.58 -16.49
C TRP A 133 3.97 12.58 -15.46
N TRP A 134 2.69 12.68 -15.14
CA TRP A 134 1.96 11.70 -14.35
C TRP A 134 1.17 10.82 -15.31
N VAL A 135 1.22 9.50 -15.12
CA VAL A 135 0.50 8.56 -15.97
C VAL A 135 -0.58 7.89 -15.13
N ASP A 136 -1.81 7.92 -15.64
CA ASP A 136 -2.88 7.09 -15.09
C ASP A 136 -2.75 5.69 -15.69
N VAL A 137 -2.07 4.80 -14.97
CA VAL A 137 -1.87 3.40 -15.34
C VAL A 137 -3.20 2.61 -15.36
N GLU A 138 -4.23 3.09 -14.68
CA GLU A 138 -5.53 2.43 -14.60
C GLU A 138 -6.50 2.90 -15.70
N HIS A 139 -6.17 3.97 -16.44
CA HIS A 139 -6.96 4.40 -17.59
C HIS A 139 -6.99 3.32 -18.69
N PRO A 140 -8.15 3.06 -19.34
CA PRO A 140 -8.27 2.04 -20.39
C PRO A 140 -7.23 2.17 -21.51
N ASP A 141 -6.90 3.39 -21.94
CA ASP A 141 -5.86 3.62 -22.96
C ASP A 141 -4.47 3.19 -22.49
N SER A 142 -4.12 3.46 -21.24
CA SER A 142 -2.85 3.02 -20.66
C SER A 142 -2.78 1.50 -20.58
N VAL A 143 -3.85 0.84 -20.13
CA VAL A 143 -3.91 -0.62 -20.10
C VAL A 143 -3.77 -1.21 -21.51
N ALA A 144 -4.44 -0.63 -22.51
CA ALA A 144 -4.32 -1.06 -23.90
C ALA A 144 -2.90 -0.85 -24.45
N ALA A 145 -2.29 0.30 -24.18
CA ALA A 145 -0.93 0.63 -24.61
C ALA A 145 0.11 -0.31 -23.98
N ILE A 146 0.02 -0.58 -22.68
CA ILE A 146 0.92 -1.51 -21.97
C ILE A 146 0.76 -2.93 -22.51
N ARG A 147 -0.48 -3.39 -22.73
CA ARG A 147 -0.74 -4.69 -23.37
C ARG A 147 -0.10 -4.81 -24.74
N ALA A 148 -0.23 -3.78 -25.57
CA ALA A 148 0.34 -3.76 -26.92
C ALA A 148 1.87 -3.70 -26.91
N GLY A 149 2.46 -2.92 -25.99
CA GLY A 149 3.90 -2.67 -25.94
C GLY A 149 4.72 -3.78 -25.28
N ILE A 150 4.24 -4.32 -24.15
CA ILE A 150 5.01 -5.31 -23.36
C ILE A 150 4.21 -6.57 -23.00
N GLY A 151 2.99 -6.75 -23.52
CA GLY A 151 2.14 -7.88 -23.17
C GLY A 151 2.75 -9.24 -23.53
N ALA A 152 3.39 -9.35 -24.69
CA ALA A 152 4.07 -10.59 -25.12
C ALA A 152 5.23 -10.94 -24.17
N GLN A 153 6.08 -9.97 -23.83
CA GLN A 153 7.18 -10.15 -22.88
C GLN A 153 6.66 -10.55 -21.49
N LEU A 154 5.60 -9.90 -21.00
CA LEU A 154 4.97 -10.26 -19.72
C LEU A 154 4.39 -11.68 -19.74
N HIS A 155 3.87 -12.13 -20.88
CA HIS A 155 3.40 -13.50 -21.04
C HIS A 155 4.56 -14.50 -20.97
N GLU A 156 5.65 -14.26 -21.71
CA GLU A 156 6.82 -15.13 -21.77
C GLU A 156 7.55 -15.22 -20.42
N GLU A 157 7.79 -14.08 -19.76
CA GLU A 157 8.60 -14.04 -18.54
C GLU A 157 7.81 -14.34 -17.25
N ARG A 158 6.50 -14.10 -17.26
CA ARG A 158 5.64 -14.14 -16.05
C ARG A 158 4.39 -14.98 -16.20
N GLY A 159 4.14 -15.58 -17.37
CA GLY A 159 2.94 -16.38 -17.63
C GLY A 159 1.63 -15.58 -17.62
N LEU A 160 1.71 -14.25 -17.71
CA LEU A 160 0.54 -13.38 -17.65
C LEU A 160 -0.21 -13.45 -18.98
N THR A 161 -1.40 -14.06 -18.98
CA THR A 161 -2.24 -14.21 -20.19
C THR A 161 -3.08 -12.97 -20.48
N GLN A 162 -3.47 -12.22 -19.46
CA GLN A 162 -4.25 -10.99 -19.59
C GLN A 162 -3.85 -9.96 -18.53
N LEU A 163 -3.52 -8.74 -18.97
CA LEU A 163 -3.26 -7.61 -18.07
C LEU A 163 -4.58 -6.90 -17.75
N THR A 164 -5.21 -7.19 -16.62
CA THR A 164 -6.42 -6.48 -16.17
C THR A 164 -6.08 -5.45 -15.10
N LEU A 165 -7.02 -4.55 -14.79
CA LEU A 165 -6.89 -3.69 -13.61
C LEU A 165 -6.68 -4.49 -12.34
N ALA A 166 -7.35 -5.63 -12.18
CA ALA A 166 -7.15 -6.50 -11.03
C ALA A 166 -5.72 -7.06 -10.94
N VAL A 167 -5.04 -7.28 -12.08
CA VAL A 167 -3.63 -7.71 -12.11
C VAL A 167 -2.70 -6.53 -11.81
N ALA A 168 -2.96 -5.35 -12.39
CA ALA A 168 -2.17 -4.14 -12.15
C ALA A 168 -2.34 -3.59 -10.71
N ALA A 169 -3.52 -3.77 -10.13
CA ALA A 169 -3.90 -3.28 -8.81
C ALA A 169 -3.64 -4.29 -7.67
N ARG A 170 -3.19 -5.51 -7.98
CA ARG A 170 -2.98 -6.54 -6.97
C ARG A 170 -1.79 -6.17 -6.07
N ARG A 171 -2.05 -5.98 -4.77
CA ARG A 171 -0.99 -6.08 -3.76
C ARG A 171 -0.54 -7.54 -3.73
N ARG A 172 0.77 -7.80 -3.88
CA ARG A 172 1.28 -9.15 -3.57
C ARG A 172 1.09 -9.39 -2.07
N PRO A 173 0.58 -10.58 -1.67
CA PRO A 173 0.56 -10.92 -0.25
C PRO A 173 2.00 -10.84 0.28
N ARG A 174 2.18 -10.27 1.47
CA ARG A 174 3.41 -10.50 2.22
C ARG A 174 3.50 -12.01 2.40
N SER A 175 4.60 -12.61 1.97
CA SER A 175 4.93 -13.96 2.44
C SER A 175 5.03 -13.84 3.96
N ASP A 176 4.06 -14.41 4.66
CA ASP A 176 4.19 -14.60 6.10
C ASP A 176 5.48 -15.39 6.29
N GLY A 177 6.44 -14.74 6.95
CA GLY A 177 7.72 -15.33 7.30
C GLY A 177 7.48 -16.47 8.28
N HIS A 178 7.15 -17.65 7.75
CA HIS A 178 7.37 -18.90 8.44
C HIS A 178 8.88 -19.13 8.42
N GLY A 179 9.53 -18.69 9.50
CA GLY A 179 10.87 -19.14 9.83
C GLY A 179 10.87 -20.65 9.89
N VAL A 180 11.42 -21.30 8.86
CA VAL A 180 11.82 -22.70 8.95
C VAL A 180 13.10 -22.70 9.76
N ARG A 181 12.96 -23.07 11.03
CA ARG A 181 14.04 -23.48 11.90
C ARG A 181 14.61 -24.78 11.34
N LEU A 182 15.78 -24.72 10.71
CA LEU A 182 16.61 -25.89 10.49
C LEU A 182 17.51 -26.01 11.72
N ASP A 183 17.12 -26.89 12.65
CA ASP A 183 18.04 -27.46 13.64
C ASP A 183 18.30 -28.91 13.21
N PRO A 184 19.46 -29.48 13.60
CA PRO A 184 20.79 -29.33 13.01
C PRO A 184 21.09 -30.29 11.84
#